data_AF-A0A4V3WCD3-F1
#
_entry.id   AF-A0A4V3WCD3-F1
#
_cell.length_a   1.000
_cell.length_b   1.000
_cell.length_c   1.000
_cell.angle_alpha   90.00
_cell.angle_beta   90.00
_cell.angle_gamma   90.00
#
_symmetry.space_group_name_H-M   'P 1'
#
loop_
_entity.id
_entity.type
_entity.pdbx_description
1 polymer ?
#
loop_
_entity_poly.entity_id
_entity_poly.type
_entity_poly.pdbx_seq_one_letter_code
_entity_poly.pdbx_strand_id
1 'polypeptide(L)'
;MDAATKLLLLQREYGGAPPFSEAELLIPASQALTFLRRLAELDLSLLSGVELFERLPDQTLLVQGLHSFSGDRTLGLTEAATFAQTHQGPHTAMVFTYDVFDDLPVSERSALLQEKPSLGARIFAEGEVEVRGVLGSQAMSDLVWHHVQLFQVSVEGGATLELPRDLGRYEQLEQATAWIRARLAETPEARFGLKGVLLPSSSPLPKDQWLLPLALRR
;
A
#
# COMPACT_ATOMS: atom_id res chain seq x y z
N MET A 1 -6.41 -4.22 -15.36
CA MET A 1 -6.52 -2.83 -15.82
C MET A 1 -5.11 -2.26 -15.90
N ASP A 2 -4.76 -1.64 -17.03
CA ASP A 2 -3.46 -1.00 -17.19
C ASP A 2 -3.37 0.33 -16.41
N ALA A 3 -2.14 0.80 -16.21
CA ALA A 3 -1.85 2.02 -15.46
C ALA A 3 -2.49 3.26 -16.08
N ALA A 4 -2.48 3.36 -17.42
CA ALA A 4 -3.08 4.49 -18.14
C ALA A 4 -4.60 4.59 -17.88
N THR A 5 -5.30 3.45 -17.86
CA THR A 5 -6.73 3.39 -17.58
C THR A 5 -7.03 3.79 -16.14
N LYS A 6 -6.22 3.35 -15.17
CA LYS A 6 -6.35 3.76 -13.76
C LYS A 6 -6.16 5.27 -13.60
N LEU A 7 -5.12 5.84 -14.22
CA LEU A 7 -4.85 7.29 -14.21
C LEU A 7 -5.99 8.09 -14.83
N LEU A 8 -6.46 7.68 -16.00
CA LEU A 8 -7.57 8.35 -16.69
C LEU A 8 -8.85 8.33 -15.84
N LEU A 9 -9.09 7.23 -15.12
CA LEU A 9 -10.22 7.11 -14.22
C LEU A 9 -10.11 8.08 -13.03
N LEU A 10 -8.94 8.18 -12.38
CA LEU A 10 -8.70 9.16 -11.32
C LEU A 10 -8.85 10.60 -11.81
N GLN A 11 -8.32 10.92 -12.98
CA GLN A 11 -8.45 12.24 -13.61
C GLN A 11 -9.92 12.58 -13.90
N ARG A 12 -10.73 11.62 -14.36
CA ARG A 12 -12.17 11.85 -14.59
C ARG A 12 -12.95 12.06 -13.30
N GLU A 13 -12.60 11.34 -12.24
CA GLU A 13 -13.30 11.41 -10.96
C GLU A 13 -12.91 12.64 -10.13
N TYR A 14 -11.66 13.09 -10.20
CA TYR A 14 -11.10 14.13 -9.31
C TYR A 14 -10.43 15.31 -10.03
N GLY A 15 -10.20 15.24 -11.35
CA GLY A 15 -9.52 16.27 -12.16
C GLY A 15 -10.35 17.50 -12.49
N GLY A 16 -11.11 18.03 -11.53
CA GLY A 16 -11.93 19.23 -11.70
C GLY A 16 -11.14 20.54 -11.83
N ALA A 17 -9.83 20.51 -11.60
CA ALA A 17 -8.87 21.60 -11.83
C ALA A 17 -7.80 21.14 -12.82
N PRO A 18 -7.21 22.06 -13.63
CA PRO A 18 -6.09 21.69 -14.50
C PRO A 18 -4.98 21.06 -13.65
N PRO A 19 -4.47 19.88 -14.03
CA PRO A 19 -3.48 19.18 -13.24
C PRO A 19 -2.16 19.97 -13.26
N PHE A 20 -1.43 19.95 -12.14
CA PHE A 20 -0.13 20.62 -12.03
C PHE A 20 0.93 19.94 -12.91
N SER A 21 0.79 18.63 -13.12
CA SER A 21 1.56 17.77 -14.01
C SER A 21 0.73 16.54 -14.40
N GLU A 22 1.20 15.69 -15.32
CA GLU A 22 0.42 14.55 -15.86
C GLU A 22 -0.10 13.54 -14.79
N ALA A 23 0.47 13.54 -13.56
CA ALA A 23 0.10 12.63 -12.47
C ALA A 23 -0.33 13.32 -11.15
N GLU A 24 -0.30 14.65 -11.08
CA GLU A 24 -0.58 15.40 -9.85
C GLU A 24 -1.96 16.05 -9.88
N LEU A 25 -2.90 15.42 -9.19
CA LEU A 25 -4.24 15.93 -9.00
C LEU A 25 -4.29 16.80 -7.75
N LEU A 26 -4.77 18.03 -7.90
CA LEU A 26 -5.07 18.89 -6.76
C LEU A 26 -6.40 18.46 -6.14
N ILE A 27 -6.34 17.77 -5.01
CA ILE A 27 -7.49 17.23 -4.31
C ILE A 27 -7.95 18.22 -3.23
N PRO A 28 -9.18 18.75 -3.29
CA PRO A 28 -9.74 19.50 -2.16
C PRO A 28 -9.68 18.67 -0.88
N ALA A 29 -9.36 19.27 0.27
CA ALA A 29 -9.24 18.53 1.53
C ALA A 29 -10.51 17.73 1.88
N SER A 30 -11.68 18.24 1.49
CA SER A 30 -12.98 17.56 1.66
C SER A 30 -13.12 16.27 0.83
N GLN A 31 -12.33 16.08 -0.23
CA GLN A 31 -12.32 14.89 -1.08
C GLN A 31 -11.16 13.94 -0.78
N ALA A 32 -10.17 14.37 0.02
CA ALA A 32 -8.92 13.63 0.24
C ALA A 32 -9.14 12.19 0.71
N LEU A 33 -10.08 11.95 1.64
CA LEU A 33 -10.36 10.59 2.12
C LEU A 33 -11.01 9.71 1.05
N THR A 34 -11.91 10.27 0.25
CA THR A 34 -12.55 9.53 -0.84
C THR A 34 -11.53 9.21 -1.93
N PHE A 35 -10.63 10.14 -2.23
CA PHE A 35 -9.51 9.94 -3.14
C PHE A 35 -8.59 8.81 -2.67
N LEU A 36 -8.13 8.84 -1.41
CA LEU A 36 -7.25 7.80 -0.85
C LEU A 36 -7.91 6.40 -0.84
N ARG A 37 -9.22 6.31 -0.59
CA ARG A 37 -9.95 5.05 -0.73
C ARG A 37 -9.97 4.56 -2.17
N ARG A 38 -10.11 5.47 -3.12
CA ARG A 38 -10.06 5.13 -4.54
C ARG A 38 -8.69 4.62 -4.95
N LEU A 39 -7.62 5.20 -4.41
CA LEU A 39 -6.27 4.67 -4.62
C LEU A 39 -6.13 3.25 -4.06
N ALA A 40 -6.65 2.99 -2.86
CA ALA A 40 -6.64 1.66 -2.24
C ALA A 40 -7.46 0.63 -3.03
N GLU A 41 -8.60 1.05 -3.58
CA GLU A 41 -9.46 0.23 -4.42
C GLU A 41 -8.81 -0.15 -5.75
N LEU A 42 -8.07 0.78 -6.35
CA LEU A 42 -7.35 0.56 -7.60
C LEU A 42 -6.01 -0.17 -7.44
N ASP A 43 -5.67 -0.53 -6.19
CA ASP A 43 -4.41 -1.17 -5.81
C ASP A 43 -3.19 -0.37 -6.29
N LEU A 44 -3.19 0.93 -6.00
CA LEU A 44 -2.06 1.80 -6.35
C LEU A 44 -0.91 1.64 -5.36
N SER A 45 0.30 1.81 -5.88
CA SER A 45 1.42 0.99 -5.43
C SER A 45 2.45 1.71 -4.60
N LEU A 46 2.46 3.02 -4.71
CA LEU A 46 3.30 3.85 -3.89
C LEU A 46 2.52 5.10 -3.58
N LEU A 47 2.40 5.44 -2.32
CA LEU A 47 2.10 6.78 -1.89
C LEU A 47 3.34 7.26 -1.13
N SER A 48 4.09 8.18 -1.72
CA SER A 48 5.41 8.59 -1.23
C SER A 48 5.38 9.92 -0.49
N GLY A 49 4.34 10.72 -0.70
CA GLY A 49 4.16 11.96 0.03
C GLY A 49 2.85 12.68 -0.25
N VAL A 50 2.67 13.77 0.47
CA VAL A 50 1.58 14.72 0.29
C VAL A 50 2.12 16.14 0.44
N GLU A 51 1.76 16.99 -0.50
CA GLU A 51 1.96 18.43 -0.45
C GLU A 51 0.65 19.11 -0.06
N LEU A 52 0.74 20.02 0.90
CA LEU A 52 -0.39 20.78 1.42
C LEU A 52 -0.41 22.17 0.79
N PHE A 53 -1.57 22.58 0.30
CA PHE A 53 -1.80 23.89 -0.30
C PHE A 53 -2.93 24.63 0.40
N GLU A 54 -2.78 25.95 0.50
CA GLU A 54 -3.85 26.88 0.82
C GLU A 54 -4.26 27.65 -0.44
N ARG A 55 -5.56 27.73 -0.70
CA ARG A 55 -6.16 28.47 -1.82
C ARG A 55 -6.64 29.83 -1.36
N LEU A 56 -5.97 30.88 -1.84
CA LEU A 56 -6.33 32.26 -1.57
C LEU A 56 -7.61 32.68 -2.34
N PRO A 57 -8.26 33.81 -1.95
CA PRO A 57 -9.47 34.30 -2.64
C PRO A 57 -9.29 34.56 -4.14
N ASP A 58 -8.09 34.97 -4.53
CA ASP A 58 -7.67 35.20 -5.93
C ASP A 58 -7.30 33.92 -6.68
N GLN A 59 -7.52 32.76 -6.07
CA GLN A 59 -7.22 31.43 -6.59
C GLN A 59 -5.73 31.05 -6.58
N THR A 60 -4.86 31.90 -6.03
CA THR A 60 -3.44 31.57 -5.85
C THR A 60 -3.28 30.42 -4.86
N LEU A 61 -2.36 29.49 -5.16
CA LEU A 61 -2.07 28.33 -4.33
C LEU A 61 -0.73 28.55 -3.60
N LEU A 62 -0.79 28.54 -2.27
CA LEU A 62 0.38 28.66 -1.41
C LEU A 62 0.76 27.30 -0.85
N VAL A 63 2.01 26.89 -1.04
CA VAL A 63 2.55 25.67 -0.42
C VAL A 63 2.69 25.90 1.09
N GLN A 64 1.99 25.08 1.88
CA GLN A 64 2.02 25.10 3.34
C GLN A 64 3.03 24.09 3.91
N GLY A 65 3.28 23.00 3.19
CA GLY A 65 4.27 22.01 3.60
C GLY A 65 4.28 20.75 2.74
N LEU A 66 5.34 19.97 2.92
CA LEU A 66 5.53 18.65 2.32
C LEU A 66 5.68 17.63 3.44
N HIS A 67 4.97 16.51 3.32
CA HIS A 67 5.11 15.38 4.22
C HIS A 67 5.42 14.11 3.42
N SER A 68 6.61 13.56 3.62
CA SER A 68 7.04 12.31 3.01
C SER A 68 6.66 11.13 3.90
N PHE A 69 6.07 10.10 3.31
CA PHE A 69 5.77 8.86 4.02
C PHE A 69 7.00 7.96 3.95
N SER A 70 7.54 7.58 5.12
CA SER A 70 8.76 6.77 5.20
C SER A 70 8.46 5.45 5.92
N GLY A 71 8.73 4.33 5.26
CA GLY A 71 9.03 3.08 5.98
C GLY A 71 8.21 1.84 5.66
N ASP A 72 7.07 1.93 4.97
CA ASP A 72 6.34 0.75 4.50
C ASP A 72 5.35 1.22 3.43
N ARG A 73 5.53 0.79 2.17
CA ARG A 73 4.72 1.25 1.01
C ARG A 73 3.21 1.17 1.26
N THR A 74 2.85 0.26 2.15
CA THR A 74 1.51 -0.12 2.55
C THR A 74 0.91 0.70 3.70
N LEU A 75 1.72 1.22 4.63
CA LEU A 75 1.24 2.08 5.72
C LEU A 75 1.07 3.55 5.29
N GLY A 76 1.68 3.92 4.16
CA GLY A 76 1.57 5.27 3.59
C GLY A 76 0.12 5.72 3.36
N LEU A 77 -0.80 4.82 2.97
CA LEU A 77 -2.23 5.17 2.81
C LEU A 77 -2.88 5.55 4.15
N THR A 78 -2.55 4.85 5.24
CA THR A 78 -3.03 5.17 6.58
C THR A 78 -2.46 6.49 7.07
N GLU A 79 -1.16 6.71 6.87
CA GLU A 79 -0.48 7.95 7.24
C GLU A 79 -1.06 9.14 6.48
N ALA A 80 -1.27 8.99 5.17
CA ALA A 80 -1.89 10.00 4.34
C ALA A 80 -3.34 10.30 4.73
N ALA A 81 -4.11 9.28 5.07
CA ALA A 81 -5.48 9.48 5.55
C ALA A 81 -5.51 10.22 6.89
N THR A 82 -4.58 9.87 7.79
CA THR A 82 -4.41 10.57 9.08
C THR A 82 -3.99 12.02 8.85
N PHE A 83 -3.03 12.25 7.95
CA PHE A 83 -2.59 13.59 7.55
C PHE A 83 -3.74 14.40 6.94
N ALA A 84 -4.54 13.78 6.08
CA ALA A 84 -5.69 14.43 5.46
C ALA A 84 -6.75 14.82 6.50
N GLN A 85 -6.98 13.98 7.50
CA GLN A 85 -7.91 14.26 8.60
C GLN A 85 -7.46 15.42 9.48
N THR A 86 -6.16 15.56 9.73
CA THR A 86 -5.62 16.64 10.57
C THR A 86 -5.59 18.00 9.85
N HIS A 87 -5.69 18.02 8.53
CA HIS A 87 -5.61 19.24 7.70
C HIS A 87 -6.89 19.51 6.89
N GLN A 88 -8.06 19.23 7.48
CA GLN A 88 -9.34 19.58 6.86
C GLN A 88 -9.58 21.10 6.86
N GLY A 89 -10.04 21.64 5.73
CA GLY A 89 -10.38 23.06 5.62
C GLY A 89 -11.00 23.43 4.27
N PRO A 90 -11.86 24.48 4.22
CA PRO A 90 -12.57 24.90 2.99
C PRO A 90 -11.64 25.49 1.93
N HIS A 91 -10.47 25.99 2.34
CA HIS A 91 -9.44 26.57 1.47
C HIS A 91 -8.21 25.67 1.34
N THR A 92 -8.27 24.44 1.86
CA THR A 92 -7.14 23.52 1.87
C THR A 92 -7.26 22.55 0.70
N ALA A 93 -6.13 22.31 0.03
CA ALA A 93 -6.02 21.30 -1.00
C ALA A 93 -4.72 20.50 -0.81
N MET A 94 -4.67 19.31 -1.39
CA MET A 94 -3.58 18.36 -1.23
C MET A 94 -3.19 17.81 -2.60
N VAL A 95 -1.89 17.68 -2.84
CA VAL A 95 -1.36 16.89 -3.95
C VAL A 95 -0.69 15.67 -3.36
N PHE A 96 -1.18 14.49 -3.74
CA PHE A 96 -0.61 13.22 -3.32
C PHE A 96 0.39 12.75 -4.38
N THR A 97 1.59 12.36 -3.95
CA THR A 97 2.59 11.77 -4.85
C THR A 97 2.43 10.26 -4.83
N TYR A 98 2.02 9.68 -5.96
CA TYR A 98 1.79 8.24 -6.06
C TYR A 98 2.17 7.63 -7.40
N ASP A 99 2.44 6.33 -7.39
CA ASP A 99 2.74 5.54 -8.57
C ASP A 99 1.57 4.62 -8.94
N VAL A 100 1.33 4.48 -10.25
CA VAL A 100 0.29 3.62 -10.81
C VAL A 100 0.93 2.51 -11.63
N PHE A 101 0.58 1.27 -11.31
CA PHE A 101 1.09 0.08 -11.98
C PHE A 101 -0.02 -0.74 -12.63
N ASP A 102 0.36 -1.52 -13.63
CA ASP A 102 -0.52 -2.47 -14.31
C ASP A 102 -0.99 -3.58 -13.37
N ASP A 103 -2.22 -4.04 -13.55
CA ASP A 103 -2.67 -5.27 -12.92
C ASP A 103 -1.99 -6.46 -13.60
N LEU A 104 -1.06 -7.09 -12.88
CA LEU A 104 -0.33 -8.24 -13.39
C LEU A 104 -1.11 -9.55 -13.12
N PRO A 105 -1.24 -10.43 -14.13
CA PRO A 105 -1.85 -11.74 -13.93
C PRO A 105 -1.04 -12.58 -12.94
N VAL A 106 -1.69 -13.59 -12.33
CA VAL A 106 -1.08 -14.44 -11.29
C VAL A 106 0.22 -15.10 -11.79
N SER A 107 0.26 -15.53 -13.06
CA SER A 107 1.45 -16.15 -13.66
C SER A 107 2.65 -15.21 -13.72
N GLU A 108 2.43 -13.95 -14.10
CA GLU A 108 3.49 -12.94 -14.18
C GLU A 108 3.96 -12.53 -12.79
N ARG A 109 3.05 -12.33 -11.83
CA ARG A 109 3.42 -12.08 -10.43
C ARG A 109 4.21 -13.24 -9.82
N SER A 110 3.85 -14.48 -10.17
CA SER A 110 4.59 -15.66 -9.74
C SER A 110 6.02 -15.64 -10.27
N ALA A 111 6.20 -15.38 -11.56
CA ALA A 111 7.52 -15.27 -12.17
C ALA A 111 8.36 -14.16 -11.52
N LEU A 112 7.80 -12.97 -11.34
CA LEU A 112 8.48 -11.84 -10.69
C LEU A 112 8.94 -12.17 -9.27
N LEU A 113 8.11 -12.86 -8.48
CA LEU A 113 8.46 -13.27 -7.12
C LEU A 113 9.59 -14.31 -7.11
N GLN A 114 9.58 -15.28 -8.04
CA GLN A 114 10.63 -16.30 -8.18
C GLN A 114 11.95 -15.70 -8.66
N GLU A 115 11.89 -14.72 -9.56
CA GLU A 115 13.06 -14.05 -10.13
C GLU A 115 13.72 -13.08 -9.15
N LYS A 116 13.00 -12.61 -8.12
CA LYS A 116 13.51 -11.65 -7.13
C LYS A 116 14.50 -12.32 -6.16
N PRO A 117 15.83 -12.16 -6.34
CA PRO A 117 16.80 -12.94 -5.58
C PRO A 117 16.81 -12.62 -4.09
N SER A 118 16.43 -11.38 -3.74
CA SER A 118 16.32 -10.93 -2.35
C SER A 118 15.21 -11.61 -1.57
N LEU A 119 14.21 -12.20 -2.25
CA LEU A 119 13.14 -12.97 -1.61
C LEU A 119 13.45 -14.46 -1.57
N GLY A 120 14.10 -15.00 -2.60
CA GLY A 120 14.31 -16.45 -2.72
C GLY A 120 12.98 -17.23 -2.67
N ALA A 121 11.91 -16.63 -3.20
CA ALA A 121 10.56 -17.16 -3.08
C ALA A 121 10.40 -18.47 -3.86
N ARG A 122 9.79 -19.45 -3.22
CA ARG A 122 9.36 -20.71 -3.83
C ARG A 122 7.86 -20.66 -4.01
N ILE A 123 7.38 -21.03 -5.20
CA ILE A 123 5.96 -21.06 -5.52
C ILE A 123 5.59 -22.47 -5.93
N PHE A 124 4.58 -23.02 -5.28
CA PHE A 124 4.08 -24.38 -5.51
C PHE A 124 2.89 -24.37 -6.48
N ALA A 125 2.45 -25.56 -6.93
CA ALA A 125 1.44 -25.70 -7.98
C ALA A 125 0.09 -25.06 -7.62
N GLU A 126 -0.22 -24.97 -6.33
CA GLU A 126 -1.45 -24.39 -5.77
C GLU A 126 -1.35 -22.88 -5.55
N GLY A 127 -0.24 -22.24 -5.95
CA GLY A 127 0.01 -20.81 -5.70
C GLY A 127 0.48 -20.51 -4.28
N GLU A 128 0.78 -21.53 -3.48
CA GLU A 128 1.44 -21.35 -2.18
C GLU A 128 2.83 -20.75 -2.39
N VAL A 129 3.12 -19.69 -1.64
CA VAL A 129 4.40 -18.99 -1.66
C VAL A 129 5.12 -19.23 -0.35
N GLU A 130 6.38 -19.64 -0.43
CA GLU A 130 7.26 -19.82 0.71
C GLU A 130 8.55 -19.01 0.52
N VAL A 131 8.88 -18.22 1.53
CA VAL A 131 10.14 -17.46 1.63
C VAL A 131 10.82 -17.87 2.93
N ARG A 132 12.14 -18.06 2.92
CA ARG A 132 12.92 -18.49 4.09
C ARG A 132 14.19 -17.66 4.25
N GLY A 133 14.56 -17.42 5.50
CA GLY A 133 15.85 -16.82 5.84
C GLY A 133 15.96 -15.33 5.51
N VAL A 134 14.84 -14.61 5.40
CA VAL A 134 14.86 -13.18 5.06
C VAL A 134 15.12 -12.31 6.28
N LEU A 135 15.81 -11.20 6.07
CA LEU A 135 16.10 -10.20 7.09
C LEU A 135 15.07 -9.07 7.02
N GLY A 136 14.58 -8.65 8.19
CA GLY A 136 13.65 -7.51 8.29
C GLY A 136 12.24 -7.80 7.79
N SER A 137 11.44 -6.73 7.65
CA SER A 137 10.04 -6.80 7.22
C SER A 137 9.82 -6.59 5.72
N GLN A 138 10.86 -6.19 4.96
CA GLN A 138 10.71 -5.83 3.54
C GLN A 138 10.13 -6.97 2.70
N ALA A 139 10.57 -8.21 2.95
CA ALA A 139 10.09 -9.36 2.22
C ALA A 139 8.58 -9.58 2.38
N MET A 140 8.05 -9.30 3.56
CA MET A 140 6.63 -9.40 3.84
C MET A 140 5.84 -8.31 3.10
N SER A 141 6.31 -7.05 3.13
CA SER A 141 5.68 -5.97 2.36
C SER A 141 5.68 -6.29 0.86
N ASP A 142 6.78 -6.85 0.33
CA ASP A 142 6.86 -7.28 -1.07
C ASP A 142 5.84 -8.40 -1.38
N LEU A 143 5.70 -9.40 -0.52
CA LEU A 143 4.72 -10.47 -0.71
C LEU A 143 3.29 -9.93 -0.73
N VAL A 144 2.92 -9.12 0.26
CA VAL A 144 1.60 -8.49 0.33
C VAL A 144 1.33 -7.61 -0.89
N TRP A 145 2.36 -6.91 -1.38
CA TRP A 145 2.32 -6.11 -2.60
C TRP A 145 1.99 -6.96 -3.84
N HIS A 146 2.56 -8.16 -3.94
CA HIS A 146 2.23 -9.11 -5.01
C HIS A 146 0.94 -9.91 -4.74
N HIS A 147 0.06 -9.42 -3.86
CA HIS A 147 -1.19 -10.05 -3.37
C HIS A 147 -0.99 -11.47 -2.87
N VAL A 148 0.08 -11.70 -2.14
CA VAL A 148 0.21 -12.90 -1.34
C VAL A 148 -0.54 -12.67 -0.03
N GLN A 149 -1.59 -13.45 0.19
CA GLN A 149 -2.26 -13.52 1.48
C GLN A 149 -1.38 -14.33 2.41
N LEU A 150 -0.76 -13.66 3.38
CA LEU A 150 0.08 -14.32 4.37
C LEU A 150 -0.80 -15.09 5.36
N PHE A 151 -0.43 -16.33 5.65
CA PHE A 151 -1.07 -17.11 6.70
C PHE A 151 -0.09 -17.52 7.80
N GLN A 152 1.22 -17.36 7.58
CA GLN A 152 2.22 -17.72 8.58
C GLN A 152 3.49 -16.85 8.46
N VAL A 153 4.00 -16.42 9.61
CA VAL A 153 5.32 -15.80 9.76
C VAL A 153 6.08 -16.57 10.84
N SER A 154 7.32 -16.97 10.59
CA SER A 154 8.15 -17.70 11.55
C SER A 154 9.51 -17.06 11.71
N VAL A 155 10.19 -17.33 12.81
CA VAL A 155 11.62 -17.00 13.01
C VAL A 155 12.43 -18.30 12.99
N GLU A 156 13.60 -18.28 12.33
CA GLU A 156 14.50 -19.44 12.27
C GLU A 156 14.82 -19.95 13.68
N GLY A 157 14.56 -21.25 13.91
CA GLY A 157 14.85 -21.91 15.18
C GLY A 157 13.92 -21.55 16.35
N GLY A 158 12.78 -20.90 16.12
CA GLY A 158 11.95 -20.40 17.21
C GLY A 158 10.45 -20.30 16.93
N ALA A 159 9.90 -19.14 17.27
CA ALA A 159 8.47 -18.88 17.33
C ALA A 159 7.79 -18.77 15.95
N THR A 160 6.49 -19.05 15.94
CA THR A 160 5.63 -18.89 14.77
C THR A 160 4.43 -18.02 15.12
N LEU A 161 4.05 -17.14 14.21
CA LEU A 161 2.82 -16.39 14.17
C LEU A 161 1.94 -16.97 13.05
N GLU A 162 0.78 -17.50 13.41
CA GLU A 162 -0.27 -17.84 12.46
C GLU A 162 -1.14 -16.59 12.22
N LEU A 163 -1.39 -16.27 10.96
CA LEU A 163 -2.27 -15.18 10.53
C LEU A 163 -3.60 -15.78 10.06
N PRO A 164 -4.72 -15.46 10.74
CA PRO A 164 -6.02 -15.95 10.31
C PRO A 164 -6.33 -15.57 8.87
N ARG A 165 -6.94 -16.51 8.12
CA ARG A 165 -7.26 -16.35 6.69
C ARG A 165 -8.48 -15.47 6.44
N ASP A 166 -9.26 -15.19 7.46
CA ASP A 166 -10.41 -14.29 7.45
C ASP A 166 -10.02 -12.82 7.71
N LEU A 167 -8.76 -12.55 8.09
CA LEU A 167 -8.25 -11.19 8.19
C LEU A 167 -8.07 -10.57 6.80
N GLY A 168 -8.36 -9.27 6.72
CA GLY A 168 -8.08 -8.46 5.55
C GLY A 168 -6.58 -8.22 5.34
N ARG A 169 -6.21 -7.82 4.12
CA ARG A 169 -4.80 -7.66 3.71
C ARG A 169 -4.03 -6.65 4.58
N TYR A 170 -4.68 -5.54 4.95
CA TYR A 170 -4.09 -4.54 5.85
C TYR A 170 -3.83 -5.12 7.25
N GLU A 171 -4.82 -5.80 7.83
CA GLU A 171 -4.73 -6.35 9.19
C GLU A 171 -3.63 -7.42 9.29
N GLN A 172 -3.50 -8.27 8.25
CA GLN A 172 -2.43 -9.26 8.17
C GLN A 172 -1.04 -8.60 8.14
N LEU A 173 -0.89 -7.55 7.32
CA LEU A 173 0.36 -6.79 7.25
C LEU A 173 0.68 -6.12 8.58
N GLU A 174 -0.27 -5.42 9.19
CA GLU A 174 -0.08 -4.71 10.45
C GLU A 174 0.36 -5.68 11.57
N GLN A 175 -0.33 -6.82 11.70
CA GLN A 175 -0.02 -7.84 12.71
C GLN A 175 1.36 -8.46 12.47
N ALA A 176 1.69 -8.79 11.22
CA ALA A 176 2.97 -9.38 10.86
C ALA A 176 4.13 -8.38 11.06
N THR A 177 3.97 -7.11 10.65
CA THR A 177 4.95 -6.04 10.87
C THR A 177 5.21 -5.84 12.35
N ALA A 178 4.16 -5.73 13.17
CA ALA A 178 4.30 -5.55 14.61
C ALA A 178 5.06 -6.72 15.26
N TRP A 179 4.74 -7.96 14.84
CA TRP A 179 5.40 -9.15 15.37
C TRP A 179 6.87 -9.23 14.96
N ILE A 180 7.20 -8.99 13.69
CA ILE A 180 8.59 -8.98 13.18
C ILE A 180 9.40 -7.90 13.91
N ARG A 181 8.85 -6.68 14.08
CA ARG A 181 9.51 -5.59 14.80
C ARG A 181 9.80 -5.96 16.26
N ALA A 182 8.85 -6.60 16.95
CA ALA A 182 9.07 -7.07 18.31
C ALA A 182 10.22 -8.10 18.38
N ARG A 183 10.30 -9.03 17.42
CA ARG A 183 11.41 -9.99 17.33
C ARG A 183 12.75 -9.35 17.01
N LEU A 184 12.78 -8.38 16.12
CA LEU A 184 14.00 -7.64 15.79
C LEU A 184 14.50 -6.79 16.94
N ALA A 185 13.61 -6.27 17.79
CA ALA A 185 13.99 -5.54 19.00
C ALA A 185 14.71 -6.45 20.02
N GLU A 186 14.34 -7.74 20.08
CA GLU A 186 14.99 -8.75 20.91
C GLU A 186 16.26 -9.33 20.25
N THR A 187 16.23 -9.54 18.93
CA THR A 187 17.29 -10.18 18.16
C THR A 187 17.39 -9.52 16.77
N PRO A 188 18.26 -8.51 16.59
CA PRO A 188 18.35 -7.74 15.34
C PRO A 188 18.74 -8.57 14.11
N GLU A 189 19.45 -9.67 14.31
CA GLU A 189 19.88 -10.60 13.25
C GLU A 189 18.87 -11.73 13.01
N ALA A 190 17.67 -11.64 13.59
CA ALA A 190 16.63 -12.65 13.41
C ALA A 190 16.27 -12.79 11.92
N ARG A 191 16.18 -14.03 11.49
CA ARG A 191 15.78 -14.40 10.13
C ARG A 191 14.39 -14.97 10.13
N PHE A 192 13.60 -14.57 9.16
CA PHE A 192 12.18 -14.90 9.10
C PHE A 192 11.85 -15.87 7.95
N GLY A 193 10.86 -16.71 8.19
CA GLY A 193 10.15 -17.46 7.18
C GLY A 193 8.76 -16.88 6.98
N LEU A 194 8.29 -16.82 5.73
CA LEU A 194 6.97 -16.32 5.36
C LEU A 194 6.27 -17.37 4.52
N LYS A 195 5.00 -17.64 4.84
CA LYS A 195 4.13 -18.44 3.97
C LYS A 195 2.82 -17.72 3.69
N GLY A 196 2.37 -17.88 2.46
CA GLY A 196 1.13 -17.30 2.00
C GLY A 196 0.62 -17.98 0.74
N VAL A 197 -0.47 -17.46 0.20
CA VAL A 197 -1.06 -17.91 -1.06
C VAL A 197 -1.22 -16.72 -2.00
N LEU A 198 -0.82 -16.89 -3.26
CA LEU A 198 -1.07 -15.91 -4.31
C LEU A 198 -2.57 -15.81 -4.59
N LEU A 199 -3.13 -14.63 -4.34
CA LEU A 199 -4.51 -14.34 -4.68
C LEU A 199 -4.65 -13.85 -6.13
N PRO A 200 -5.79 -14.13 -6.78
CA PRO A 200 -6.18 -13.41 -7.99
C PRO A 200 -6.19 -11.90 -7.72
N SER A 201 -5.70 -11.12 -8.68
CA SER A 201 -5.78 -9.65 -8.63
C SER A 201 -6.85 -9.19 -9.60
N SER A 202 -7.74 -8.33 -9.12
CA SER A 202 -8.75 -7.63 -9.92
C SER A 202 -8.80 -6.18 -9.48
N SER A 203 -8.91 -5.26 -10.42
CA SER A 203 -9.18 -3.85 -10.13
C SER A 203 -10.58 -3.50 -10.66
N PRO A 204 -11.50 -2.99 -9.83
CA PRO A 204 -11.33 -2.64 -8.41
C PRO A 204 -11.18 -3.85 -7.48
N LEU A 205 -10.42 -3.68 -6.39
CA LEU A 205 -10.27 -4.70 -5.36
C LEU A 205 -11.48 -4.77 -4.42
N PRO A 206 -11.81 -5.96 -3.90
CA PRO A 206 -12.70 -6.10 -2.75
C PRO A 206 -12.19 -5.31 -1.53
N LYS A 207 -13.10 -4.74 -0.74
CA LYS A 207 -12.75 -3.85 0.40
C LYS A 207 -11.86 -4.52 1.46
N ASP A 208 -12.05 -5.80 1.70
CA ASP A 208 -11.24 -6.63 2.60
C ASP A 208 -9.80 -6.84 2.09
N GLN A 209 -9.54 -6.58 0.81
CA GLN A 209 -8.20 -6.59 0.23
C GLN A 209 -7.56 -5.19 0.17
N TRP A 210 -8.26 -4.13 0.56
CA TRP A 210 -7.67 -2.79 0.54
C TRP A 210 -6.57 -2.67 1.59
N LEU A 211 -5.45 -2.05 1.22
CA LEU A 211 -4.34 -1.71 2.12
C LEU A 211 -4.66 -0.42 2.90
N LEU A 212 -5.83 -0.43 3.52
CA LEU A 212 -6.38 0.68 4.28
C LEU A 212 -7.07 0.10 5.53
N PRO A 213 -6.93 0.67 6.73
CA PRO A 213 -7.59 0.19 7.94
C PRO A 213 -9.11 0.18 7.80
N LEU A 214 -9.79 -0.79 8.43
CA LEU A 214 -11.25 -0.92 8.39
C LEU A 214 -12.01 0.39 8.71
N ALA A 215 -11.53 1.17 9.67
CA ALA A 215 -12.12 2.46 10.05
C ALA A 215 -12.15 3.48 8.90
N LEU A 216 -11.20 3.38 7.97
CA LEU A 216 -11.03 4.29 6.83
C LEU A 216 -11.66 3.76 5.53
N ARG A 217 -12.13 2.51 5.51
CA ARG A 217 -12.84 1.87 4.36
C ARG A 217 -14.32 2.27 4.22
N ARG A 218 -14.88 3.00 5.21
CA ARG A 218 -16.32 3.30 5.34
C ARG A 218 -16.77 4.48 4.52
#